data_AF-R9BSP7-F1
#
_entry.id   AF-R9BSP7-F1
#
_cell.length_a   1.000
_cell.length_b   1.000
_cell.length_c   1.000
_cell.angle_alpha   90.00
_cell.angle_beta   90.00
_cell.angle_gamma   90.00
#
_symmetry.space_group_name_H-M   'P 1'
#
loop_
_entity.id
_entity.type
_entity.pdbx_description
1 polymer ?
#
loop_
_entity_poly.entity_id
_entity_poly.type
_entity_poly.pdbx_seq_one_letter_code
_entity_poly.pdbx_strand_id
1 'polypeptide(L)'
;MLENRCFCEKCNKIQNIKVDSCTEIKEFNIGKVAYNKLYGKCSVCNNEVYSSELSKKNKKEINKKIKELEDEVTILKIIESNKKGTLVLREDEKDILNEIKSILSKNKK
;
A
#
# COMPACT_ATOMS: atom_id res chain seq x y z
N MET A 1 21.15 16.97 1.81
CA MET A 1 22.25 16.05 1.47
C MET A 1 22.15 14.90 2.45
N LEU A 2 22.38 13.65 2.04
CA LEU A 2 22.41 12.56 3.01
C LEU A 2 23.63 12.78 3.93
N GLU A 3 23.43 12.86 5.25
CA GLU A 3 24.50 12.74 6.22
C GLU A 3 25.13 11.36 6.04
N ASN A 4 26.18 11.30 5.21
CA ASN A 4 26.91 10.08 4.92
C ASN A 4 27.72 9.56 6.12
N ARG A 5 27.51 10.13 7.31
CA ARG A 5 28.25 9.82 8.53
C ARG A 5 27.28 9.63 9.70
N CYS A 6 27.41 8.50 10.40
CA CYS A 6 26.66 8.23 11.63
C CYS A 6 27.59 7.65 12.69
N PHE A 7 27.22 7.81 13.96
CA PHE A 7 27.91 7.13 15.04
C PHE A 7 27.69 5.63 14.92
N CYS A 8 28.77 4.86 14.93
CA CYS A 8 28.72 3.41 14.94
C CYS A 8 29.09 2.89 16.32
N GLU A 9 28.17 2.20 16.99
CA GLU A 9 28.37 1.64 18.33
C GLU A 9 29.52 0.64 18.38
N LYS A 10 29.68 -0.20 17.35
CA LYS A 10 30.78 -1.18 17.29
C LYS A 10 32.15 -0.53 17.06
N CYS A 11 32.22 0.57 16.31
CA CYS A 11 33.48 1.30 16.09
C CYS A 11 33.74 2.35 17.18
N ASN A 12 32.74 2.67 18.00
CA ASN A 12 32.73 3.74 18.99
C ASN A 12 33.17 5.12 18.43
N LYS A 13 32.79 5.42 17.18
CA LYS A 13 33.08 6.71 16.53
C LYS A 13 32.14 6.98 15.36
N ILE A 14 32.13 8.24 14.92
CA ILE A 14 31.45 8.66 13.70
C ILE A 14 32.15 8.03 12.49
N GLN A 15 31.39 7.27 11.69
CA GLN A 15 31.87 6.55 10.52
C GLN A 15 31.03 6.87 9.31
N ASN A 16 31.64 6.72 8.13
CA ASN A 16 30.87 6.76 6.89
C ASN A 16 29.89 5.58 6.85
N ILE A 17 28.73 5.80 6.22
CA ILE A 17 27.70 4.78 6.07
C ILE A 17 27.49 4.41 4.59
N LYS A 18 27.18 3.14 4.36
CA LYS A 18 26.62 2.62 3.10
C LYS A 18 25.12 2.49 3.28
N VAL A 19 24.35 2.97 2.31
CA VAL A 19 22.89 2.85 2.33
C VAL A 19 22.50 1.66 1.48
N ASP A 20 21.79 0.73 2.08
CA ASP A 20 21.19 -0.42 1.42
C ASP A 20 19.65 -0.33 1.55
N SER A 21 18.96 -1.23 0.87
CA SER A 21 17.51 -1.31 0.90
C SER A 21 17.02 -2.75 1.00
N CYS A 22 15.91 -2.98 1.69
CA CYS A 22 15.22 -4.27 1.73
C CYS A 22 13.70 -4.09 1.73
N THR A 23 12.98 -5.10 1.27
CA THR A 23 11.52 -5.12 1.41
C THR A 23 11.17 -5.49 2.85
N GLU A 24 10.41 -4.63 3.52
CA GLU A 24 9.84 -4.90 4.85
C GLU A 24 8.32 -4.86 4.75
N ILE A 25 7.66 -5.74 5.50
CA ILE A 25 6.21 -5.80 5.61
C ILE A 25 5.81 -5.25 6.97
N LYS A 26 4.91 -4.27 6.98
CA LYS A 26 4.34 -3.70 8.19
C LYS A 26 2.84 -3.94 8.22
N GLU A 27 2.37 -4.44 9.35
CA GLU A 27 0.95 -4.71 9.59
C GLU A 27 0.30 -3.49 10.26
N PHE A 28 -0.83 -3.07 9.71
CA PHE A 28 -1.68 -1.99 10.21
C PHE A 28 -3.10 -2.52 10.40
N ASN A 29 -3.92 -1.78 11.15
CA ASN A 29 -5.33 -2.14 11.37
C ASN A 29 -6.16 -2.19 10.08
N ILE A 30 -5.69 -1.51 9.02
CA ILE A 30 -6.34 -1.44 7.71
C ILE A 30 -5.80 -2.48 6.71
N GLY A 31 -4.75 -3.22 7.06
CA GLY A 31 -4.12 -4.21 6.19
C GLY A 31 -2.60 -4.27 6.30
N LYS A 32 -1.97 -5.03 5.41
CA LYS A 32 -0.51 -5.21 5.36
C LYS A 32 0.09 -4.39 4.23
N VAL A 33 1.19 -3.72 4.51
CA VAL A 33 1.92 -2.89 3.55
C VAL A 33 3.34 -3.43 3.40
N ALA A 34 3.71 -3.77 2.16
CA ALA A 34 5.11 -3.97 1.79
C ALA A 34 5.71 -2.63 1.36
N TYR A 35 6.88 -2.29 1.89
CA TYR A 35 7.59 -1.07 1.51
C TYR A 35 9.09 -1.31 1.40
N ASN A 36 9.78 -0.49 0.60
CA ASN A 36 11.23 -0.56 0.48
C ASN A 36 11.88 0.24 1.62
N LYS A 37 12.38 -0.46 2.64
CA LYS A 37 13.06 0.11 3.79
C LYS A 37 14.52 0.38 3.44
N LEU A 38 14.94 1.63 3.63
CA LEU A 38 16.34 2.01 3.59
C LEU A 38 16.99 1.82 4.96
N TYR A 39 18.19 1.27 4.99
CA TYR A 39 18.97 1.14 6.23
C TYR A 39 20.44 1.44 5.97
N GLY A 40 21.15 1.87 7.01
CA GLY A 40 22.55 2.25 6.92
C GLY A 40 23.43 1.17 7.52
N LYS A 41 24.55 0.84 6.86
CA LYS A 41 25.62 0.02 7.42
C LYS A 41 26.89 0.84 7.59
N CYS A 42 27.60 0.65 8.69
CA CYS A 42 28.92 1.23 8.89
C CYS A 42 29.88 0.72 7.80
N SER A 43 30.56 1.62 7.09
CA SER A 43 31.51 1.26 6.02
C SER A 43 32.72 0.46 6.50
N VAL A 44 32.99 0.43 7.81
CA VAL A 44 34.16 -0.24 8.41
C VAL A 44 33.80 -1.61 8.98
N CYS A 45 32.79 -1.69 9.86
CA CYS A 45 32.43 -2.94 10.54
C CYS A 45 31.17 -3.61 10.00
N ASN A 46 30.53 -3.02 8.98
CA ASN A 46 29.33 -3.52 8.30
C ASN A 46 28.09 -3.71 9.19
N ASN A 47 28.09 -3.19 10.41
CA ASN A 47 26.92 -3.25 11.30
C ASN A 47 25.90 -2.19 10.91
N GLU A 48 24.63 -2.54 11.11
CA GLU A 48 23.54 -1.59 10.94
C GLU A 48 23.72 -0.42 11.92
N VAL A 49 23.48 0.79 11.41
CA VAL A 49 23.57 2.02 12.17
C VAL A 49 22.30 2.83 11.96
N TYR A 50 21.86 3.49 13.03
CA TYR A 50 20.72 4.37 12.95
C TYR A 50 21.08 5.69 12.27
N SER A 51 20.25 6.11 11.31
CA SER A 51 20.32 7.43 10.68
C SER A 51 18.94 8.09 10.74
N SER A 52 18.89 9.29 11.32
CA SER A 52 17.65 10.06 11.43
C SER A 52 17.05 10.40 10.05
N GLU A 53 17.90 10.57 9.04
CA GLU A 53 17.49 10.88 7.68
C GLU A 53 16.91 9.66 6.96
N LEU A 54 17.51 8.48 7.14
CA LEU A 54 16.95 7.23 6.62
C LEU A 54 15.60 6.94 7.28
N SER A 55 15.49 7.18 8.59
CA SER A 55 14.22 7.08 9.33
C SER A 55 13.15 8.02 8.75
N LYS A 56 13.49 9.29 8.46
CA LYS A 56 12.57 10.23 7.80
C LYS A 56 12.13 9.77 6.41
N LYS A 57 13.04 9.22 5.60
CA LYS A 57 12.72 8.69 4.26
C LYS A 57 11.79 7.48 4.34
N ASN A 58 12.10 6.52 5.22
CA ASN A 58 11.25 5.35 5.46
C ASN A 58 9.86 5.77 5.93
N LYS A 59 9.76 6.74 6.84
CA LYS A 59 8.46 7.28 7.29
C LYS A 59 7.65 7.87 6.14
N LYS A 60 8.29 8.60 5.22
CA LYS A 60 7.61 9.14 4.02
C LYS A 60 7.10 8.01 3.12
N GLU A 61 7.91 6.99 2.87
CA GLU A 61 7.53 5.84 2.04
C GLU A 61 6.37 5.05 2.66
N ILE A 62 6.46 4.75 3.95
CA ILE A 62 5.36 4.09 4.70
C ILE A 62 4.08 4.92 4.61
N ASN A 63 4.15 6.24 4.84
CA ASN A 63 2.96 7.10 4.78
C ASN A 63 2.33 7.12 3.39
N LYS A 64 3.14 7.10 2.33
CA LYS A 64 2.65 6.99 0.96
C LYS A 64 1.88 5.68 0.77
N LYS A 65 2.46 4.57 1.23
CA LYS A 65 1.82 3.26 1.13
C LYS A 65 0.55 3.10 1.96
N ILE A 66 0.49 3.73 3.14
CA ILE A 66 -0.74 3.78 3.95
C ILE A 66 -1.85 4.49 3.17
N LYS A 67 -1.55 5.62 2.52
CA LYS A 67 -2.55 6.34 1.71
C LYS A 67 -3.05 5.51 0.53
N GLU A 68 -2.14 4.83 -0.18
CA GLU A 68 -2.52 3.90 -1.26
C GLU A 68 -3.51 2.83 -0.74
N LEU A 69 -3.24 2.26 0.44
CA LEU A 69 -4.13 1.28 1.07
C LEU A 69 -5.48 1.88 1.52
N GLU A 70 -5.49 3.11 2.05
CA GLU A 70 -6.72 3.82 2.42
C GLU A 70 -7.62 4.10 1.21
N ASP A 71 -7.02 4.47 0.07
CA ASP A 71 -7.73 4.69 -1.19
C ASP A 71 -8.35 3.38 -1.71
N GLU A 72 -7.59 2.28 -1.70
CA GLU A 72 -8.09 0.94 -2.06
C GLU A 72 -9.28 0.51 -1.18
N VAL A 73 -9.16 0.66 0.14
CA VAL A 73 -10.25 0.34 1.08
C VAL A 73 -11.48 1.22 0.83
N THR A 74 -11.28 2.49 0.48
CA THR A 74 -12.38 3.41 0.16
C THR A 74 -13.12 2.96 -1.10
N ILE A 75 -12.40 2.58 -2.16
CA ILE A 75 -13.00 2.04 -3.39
C ILE A 75 -13.79 0.77 -3.09
N LEU A 76 -13.24 -0.13 -2.29
CA LEU A 76 -13.93 -1.36 -1.89
C LEU A 76 -15.23 -1.06 -1.14
N LYS A 77 -15.22 -0.10 -0.20
CA LYS A 77 -16.43 0.34 0.51
C LYS A 77 -17.49 0.92 -0.42
N ILE A 78 -17.09 1.68 -1.44
CA ILE A 78 -18.01 2.21 -2.46
C ILE A 78 -18.62 1.07 -3.28
N ILE A 79 -17.84 0.05 -3.64
CA ILE A 79 -18.35 -1.12 -4.37
C ILE A 79 -19.33 -1.90 -3.48
N GLU A 80 -19.01 -2.11 -2.21
CA GLU A 80 -19.88 -2.79 -1.26
C GLU A 80 -21.19 -2.03 -0.98
N SER A 81 -21.13 -0.71 -0.85
CA SER A 81 -22.33 0.12 -0.64
C SER A 81 -23.25 0.10 -1.86
N ASN A 82 -22.69 0.12 -3.08
CA ASN A 82 -23.46 -0.02 -4.31
C ASN A 82 -24.08 -1.42 -4.47
N LYS A 83 -23.40 -2.49 -4.03
CA LYS A 83 -23.98 -3.85 -4.00
C LYS A 83 -25.14 -3.99 -3.00
N LYS A 84 -25.17 -3.17 -1.94
CA LYS A 84 -26.27 -3.14 -0.96
C LYS A 84 -27.43 -2.24 -1.38
N GLY A 85 -27.28 -1.45 -2.45
CA GLY A 85 -28.41 -0.80 -3.09
C GLY A 85 -29.31 -1.87 -3.66
N THR A 86 -30.47 -2.10 -3.04
CA THR A 86 -31.55 -2.84 -3.68
C THR A 86 -31.86 -2.09 -4.98
N LEU A 87 -31.50 -2.67 -6.12
CA LEU A 87 -32.04 -2.28 -7.42
C LEU A 87 -33.54 -2.59 -7.35
N VAL A 88 -34.30 -1.66 -6.79
CA VAL A 88 -35.75 -1.64 -6.89
C VAL A 88 -36.03 -1.21 -8.33
N LEU A 89 -35.99 -2.19 -9.23
CA LEU A 89 -36.50 -2.00 -10.58
C LEU A 89 -37.96 -1.60 -10.42
N ARG A 90 -38.31 -0.44 -10.98
CA ARG A 90 -39.72 -0.06 -11.15
C ARG A 90 -40.38 -1.10 -12.08
N GLU A 91 -41.70 -1.25 -11.99
CA GLU A 91 -42.41 -2.32 -12.70
C GLU A 91 -42.19 -2.26 -14.22
N ASP A 92 -42.10 -1.06 -14.78
CA ASP A 92 -41.74 -0.78 -16.17
C ASP A 92 -40.32 -1.26 -16.53
N GLU A 93 -39.36 -1.12 -15.61
CA GLU A 93 -37.98 -1.60 -15.81
C GLU A 93 -37.89 -3.14 -15.74
N LYS A 94 -38.80 -3.81 -15.02
CA LYS A 94 -38.89 -5.29 -14.99
C LYS A 94 -39.45 -5.84 -16.30
N ASP A 95 -40.44 -5.17 -16.88
CA ASP A 95 -41.04 -5.60 -18.16
C ASP A 95 -40.02 -5.53 -19.29
N ILE A 96 -39.24 -4.44 -19.36
CA ILE A 96 -38.14 -4.30 -20.31
C ILE A 96 -37.09 -5.39 -20.10
N LEU A 97 -36.73 -5.71 -18.86
CA LEU A 97 -35.76 -6.75 -18.55
C LEU A 97 -36.24 -8.14 -18.99
N ASN A 98 -37.54 -8.42 -18.86
CA ASN A 98 -38.17 -9.66 -19.29
C ASN A 98 -38.21 -9.79 -20.81
N GLU A 99 -38.49 -8.71 -21.54
CA GLU A 99 -38.39 -8.69 -23.00
C GLU A 99 -36.96 -8.94 -23.50
N ILE A 100 -35.97 -8.27 -22.90
CA ILE A 100 -34.55 -8.47 -23.24
C ILE A 100 -34.16 -9.94 -22.99
N LYS A 101 -34.56 -10.53 -21.85
CA LYS A 101 -34.33 -11.95 -21.57
C LYS A 101 -35.02 -12.86 -22.60
N SER A 102 -36.23 -12.55 -23.02
CA SER A 102 -36.98 -13.30 -24.04
C SER A 102 -36.26 -13.29 -25.39
N ILE A 103 -35.75 -12.14 -25.82
CA ILE A 103 -34.96 -11.99 -27.06
C ILE A 103 -33.65 -12.78 -26.98
N LEU A 104 -32.90 -12.64 -25.88
CA LEU A 104 -31.64 -13.35 -25.68
C LEU A 104 -31.80 -14.88 -25.59
N SER A 105 -32.95 -15.34 -25.09
CA SER A 105 -33.27 -16.78 -25.01
C SER A 105 -33.64 -17.36 -26.37
N LYS A 106 -34.25 -16.57 -27.26
CA LYS A 106 -34.60 -16.97 -28.63
C LYS A 106 -33.36 -17.10 -29.54
N ASN A 107 -32.30 -16.34 -29.27
CA ASN A 107 -31.06 -16.35 -30.05
C ASN A 107 -30.05 -17.45 -29.62
N LYS A 108 -30.42 -18.34 -28.69
CA LYS A 108 -29.60 -19.50 -28.26
C LYS A 108 -29.99 -20.82 -28.95
N LYS A 109 -30.73 -20.76 -30.07
CA LYS A 109 -31.03 -21.92 -30.93
C LYS A 109 -30.28 -21.82 -32.24
#